data_AF-A0A5B8UVM4-F1
#
_entry.id   AF-A0A5B8UVM4-F1
#
_cell.length_a   1.000
_cell.length_b   1.000
_cell.length_c   1.000
_cell.angle_alpha   90.00
_cell.angle_beta   90.00
_cell.angle_gamma   90.00
#
_symmetry.space_group_name_H-M   'P 1'
#
loop_
_entity.id
_entity.type
_entity.pdbx_description
1 polymer ?
#
loop_
_entity_poly.entity_id
_entity_poly.type
_entity_poly.pdbx_seq_one_letter_code
_entity_poly.pdbx_strand_id
1 'polypeptide(L)' 'MNQDTIIVMLKSIRETSLVGAKYGNHEIGDRVDFAFSKDLIKRLETGSFALTQKGADLLDGKIKWKDI' A
#
# COMPACT_ATOMS: atom_id res chain seq x y z
N MET A 1 3.71 7.18 -12.50
CA MET A 1 3.49 6.29 -11.34
C MET A 1 2.89 4.98 -11.83
N ASN A 2 3.52 3.84 -11.55
CA ASN A 2 3.13 2.55 -12.14
C ASN A 2 2.15 1.81 -11.20
N GLN A 3 0.90 1.60 -11.65
CA GLN A 3 -0.17 0.95 -10.87
C GLN A 3 0.20 -0.46 -10.44
N ASP A 4 0.92 -1.21 -11.30
CA ASP A 4 1.38 -2.56 -10.99
C ASP A 4 2.31 -2.58 -9.78
N THR A 5 3.17 -1.57 -9.64
CA THR A 5 4.07 -1.48 -8.49
C THR A 5 3.32 -1.24 -7.18
N ILE A 6 2.20 -0.52 -7.22
CA ILE A 6 1.35 -0.34 -6.03
C ILE A 6 0.61 -1.64 -5.71
N ILE A 7 0.09 -2.36 -6.70
CA ILE A 7 -0.52 -3.68 -6.48
C ILE A 7 0.48 -4.65 -5.84
N VAL A 8 1.71 -4.71 -6.35
CA VAL A 8 2.77 -5.56 -5.76
C VAL A 8 3.04 -5.17 -4.31
N MET A 9 3.16 -3.87 -4.02
CA MET A 9 3.35 -3.37 -2.65
C MET A 9 2.19 -3.75 -1.72
N LEU A 10 0.94 -3.54 -2.14
CA LEU A 10 -0.24 -3.88 -1.34
C LEU A 10 -0.31 -5.39 -1.08
N LYS A 11 0.05 -6.24 -2.05
CA LYS A 11 0.16 -7.70 -1.84
C LYS A 11 1.21 -8.03 -0.79
N SER A 12 2.40 -7.41 -0.87
CA SER A 12 3.45 -7.60 0.15
C SER A 12 3.00 -7.17 1.54
N ILE A 13 2.26 -6.06 1.67
CA ILE A 13 1.67 -5.63 2.95
C ILE A 13 0.71 -6.68 3.50
N ARG A 14 -0.17 -7.25 2.65
CA ARG A 14 -1.12 -8.30 3.04
C ARG A 14 -0.43 -9.56 3.54
N GLU A 15 0.65 -9.98 2.88
CA GLU A 15 1.33 -11.25 3.13
C GLU A 15 2.36 -11.18 4.25
N THR A 16 3.06 -10.06 4.39
CA THR A 16 4.22 -9.96 5.29
C THR A 16 4.09 -8.88 6.34
N SER A 17 3.03 -8.06 6.32
CA SER A 17 2.86 -6.89 7.19
C SER A 17 4.13 -6.06 7.20
N LEU A 18 4.42 -5.30 6.14
CA LEU A 18 5.65 -4.52 5.94
C LEU A 18 6.12 -3.85 7.25
N VAL A 19 7.01 -4.52 7.99
CA VAL A 19 7.55 -4.05 9.26
C VAL A 19 8.72 -3.16 8.92
N GLY A 20 8.52 -1.84 9.03
CA GLY A 20 9.58 -0.85 9.05
C GLY A 20 10.72 -1.12 8.07
N ALA A 21 10.42 -1.35 6.78
CA ALA A 21 11.47 -1.27 5.78
C ALA A 21 12.07 0.13 5.93
N LYS A 22 13.32 0.22 6.40
CA LYS A 22 14.09 1.46 6.34
C LYS A 22 14.14 1.81 4.86
N TYR A 23 13.24 2.68 4.41
CA TYR A 23 13.05 2.99 3.00
C TYR A 23 14.26 3.79 2.51
N GLY A 24 15.36 3.09 2.21
CA GLY A 24 16.55 3.62 1.55
C GLY A 24 16.37 3.78 0.04
N ASN A 25 15.21 3.37 -0.50
CA ASN A 25 14.83 3.58 -1.90
C ASN A 25 13.73 4.65 -1.95
N HIS A 26 14.08 5.86 -2.39
CA HIS A 26 13.17 7.00 -2.61
C HIS A 26 11.88 6.58 -3.32
N GLU A 27 11.98 5.66 -4.29
CA GLU A 27 10.83 5.22 -5.08
C GLU A 27 9.78 4.43 -4.29
N ILE A 28 10.11 3.82 -3.16
CA ILE A 28 9.10 3.12 -2.33
C ILE A 28 8.37 4.13 -1.42
N GLY A 29 9.07 5.20 -0.99
CA GLY A 29 8.47 6.30 -0.22
C GLY A 29 7.30 6.94 -0.93
N ASP A 30 7.49 7.37 -2.19
CA ASP A 30 6.43 8.01 -2.98
C ASP A 30 5.19 7.09 -3.16
N ARG A 31 5.40 5.77 -3.23
CA ARG A 31 4.33 4.78 -3.41
C ARG A 31 3.57 4.54 -2.10
N VAL A 32 4.27 4.52 -0.98
CA VAL A 32 3.68 4.44 0.36
C VAL A 32 2.86 5.70 0.61
N ASP A 33 3.42 6.88 0.37
CA ASP A 33 2.73 8.17 0.53
C ASP A 33 1.49 8.26 -0.35
N PHE A 34 1.60 7.82 -1.61
CA PHE A 34 0.42 7.73 -2.48
C PHE A 34 -0.64 6.79 -1.90
N ALA A 35 -0.28 5.56 -1.53
CA ALA A 35 -1.22 4.59 -0.99
C ALA A 35 -1.86 5.07 0.32
N PHE A 36 -1.11 5.82 1.13
CA PHE A 36 -1.61 6.47 2.34
C PHE A 36 -2.60 7.59 2.01
N SER A 37 -2.25 8.48 1.07
CA SER A 37 -3.13 9.58 0.63
C SER A 37 -4.45 9.11 0.01
N LYS A 38 -4.46 7.88 -0.53
CA LYS A 38 -5.63 7.25 -1.14
C LYS A 38 -6.43 6.36 -0.21
N ASP A 39 -6.05 6.30 1.07
CA ASP A 39 -6.64 5.44 2.10
C ASP A 39 -6.60 3.95 1.71
N LEU A 40 -5.52 3.49 1.08
CA LEU A 40 -5.31 2.08 0.74
C LEU A 40 -4.56 1.33 1.84
N ILE A 41 -3.76 2.07 2.62
CA ILE A 41 -2.95 1.53 3.72
C ILE A 41 -3.05 2.45 4.93
N LYS A 42 -2.81 1.88 6.12
CA LYS A 42 -2.69 2.61 7.38
C LYS A 42 -1.40 2.20 8.09
N ARG A 43 -0.87 3.11 8.91
CA ARG A 43 0.30 2.87 9.74
C ARG A 43 -0.14 2.34 11.10
N LEU A 44 0.48 1.27 11.55
CA LEU A 44 0.30 0.70 12.88
C LEU A 44 1.26 1.37 13.87
N GLU A 45 0.95 1.30 15.16
CA GLU A 45 1.77 1.86 16.24
C GLU A 45 3.20 1.29 16.26
N THR A 46 3.38 0.07 15.78
CA THR A 46 4.69 -0.60 15.62
C THR A 46 5.54 -0.05 14.47
N GLY A 47 5.04 0.93 13.71
CA GLY A 47 5.68 1.45 12.51
C GLY A 47 5.49 0.58 11.27
N SER A 48 4.73 -0.52 11.36
CA SER A 48 4.35 -1.38 10.24
C SER A 48 3.18 -0.79 9.45
N PHE A 49 2.92 -1.32 8.25
CA PHE A 49 1.73 -0.99 7.46
C PHE A 49 0.72 -2.14 7.44
N ALA A 50 -0.55 -1.78 7.42
CA ALA A 50 -1.66 -2.69 7.19
C ALA A 50 -2.56 -2.15 6.07
N LEU A 51 -3.25 -3.04 5.36
CA LEU A 51 -4.27 -2.63 4.39
C LEU A 51 -5.48 -2.03 5.11
N THR A 52 -6.08 -1.03 4.49
CA THR A 52 -7.46 -0.63 4.79
C THR A 52 -8.43 -1.55 4.04
N GLN A 53 -9.73 -1.42 4.32
CA GLN A 53 -10.75 -2.13 3.56
C GLN A 53 -10.69 -1.78 2.07
N LYS A 54 -10.48 -0.50 1.75
CA LYS A 54 -10.35 -0.01 0.38
C LYS A 54 -9.12 -0.58 -0.33
N GLY A 55 -7.98 -0.69 0.36
CA GLY A 55 -6.79 -1.34 -0.17
C GLY A 55 -6.99 -2.83 -0.46
N ALA A 56 -7.71 -3.53 0.41
CA ALA A 56 -8.08 -4.93 0.20
C ALA A 56 -9.04 -5.10 -0.97
N ASP A 57 -10.06 -4.24 -1.09
CA ASP A 57 -11.02 -4.28 -2.19
C ASP A 57 -10.39 -3.95 -3.54
N LEU A 58 -9.37 -3.08 -3.59
CA LEU A 58 -8.58 -2.84 -4.78
C LEU A 58 -7.77 -4.09 -5.18
N LEU A 59 -7.13 -4.74 -4.20
CA LEU A 59 -6.36 -5.97 -4.44
C LEU A 59 -7.23 -7.13 -4.94
N ASP A 60 -8.44 -7.24 -4.40
CA ASP A 60 -9.40 -8.28 -4.77
C ASP A 60 -10.18 -7.93 -6.04
N GLY A 61 -9.92 -6.76 -6.64
CA GLY A 61 -10.55 -6.30 -7.89
C GLY A 61 -12.02 -5.88 -7.73
N LYS A 62 -12.49 -5.66 -6.49
CA LYS A 62 -13.85 -5.17 -6.21
C LYS A 62 -14.02 -3.69 -6.55
N ILE A 63 -12.93 -2.91 -6.50
CA ILE A 63 -12.86 -1.53 -6.98
C ILE A 63 -11.76 -1.38 -8.03
N LYS A 64 -11.91 -0.43 -8.96
CA LYS A 64 -10.93 -0.20 -10.02
C LYS A 64 -10.10 1.05 -9.72
N TRP A 65 -8.90 1.10 -10.29
CA TRP A 65 -7.98 2.26 -10.15
C TRP A 65 -8.58 3.61 -10.53
N LYS A 66 -9.53 3.64 -11.46
CA LYS A 66 -10.23 4.87 -11.87
C LYS A 66 -11.13 5.46 -10.78
N ASP A 67 -11.46 4.67 -9.76
CA ASP A 67 -12.35 5.02 -8.65
C ASP A 67 -11.54 5.46 -7.40
N ILE A 68 -10.23 5.69 -7.54
CA ILE A 68 -9.27 6.03 -6.48
C ILE A 68 -8.57 7.36 -6.78
#